data_AF-A0A9E6BTM6-F1
#
_entry.id   AF-A0A9E6BTM6-F1
#
_cell.length_a   1.000
_cell.length_b   1.000
_cell.length_c   1.000
_cell.angle_alpha   90.00
_cell.angle_beta   90.00
_cell.angle_gamma   90.00
#
_symmetry.space_group_name_H-M   'P 1'
#
loop_
_entity.id
_entity.type
_entity.pdbx_description
1 polymer ?
#
loop_
_entity_poly.entity_id
_entity_poly.type
_entity_poly.pdbx_seq_one_letter_code
_entity_poly.pdbx_strand_id
1 'polypeptide(L)'
;MIAFSTQALAQAGETAPIDSPSNAGPVAAVALLMVMALLLGTILTSNRLKGSSLFNRLFIVVAVTSGFFSALSSAIGFSLITSQESYDLLRNDILPSAFGVFVFFLAVAIWVGGAEFVRHRDWFRGLGSGFISDMLFFVERVIKMFVVIPILGVVLFFVSTWTTVVGIGGADAVRHTYTYEINRLQAECSGITSYRQRDFLFLEDLRLSVSDVTRVARNERLGGAQSGAAGAGAVTDYFVNIAEWYSALGASVEAIIKAPDPSGVDPYDPEICANTVNDLTRLISRNAHDNYDRWAREFETPYNDFASVLNRWRHDRRIERLLDQQLASFDRANPKPVASRLTAGQQVAIDLYADDIKSALKSLIRKQKLAKPPVPIKSAAEVSPARGMEIINEIFSSPEPETEPERKSRTQAIVAAEFVPSLSTISPRDAVLKNANIFSDIWALAISWDYAAYILMFAFLFFPSAERAAGYKD
;
A
#
# COMPACT_ATOMS: atom_id res chain seq x y z
N MET A 1 46.11 -11.69 -17.08
CA MET A 1 45.06 -12.57 -17.61
C MET A 1 44.43 -13.29 -16.42
N ILE A 2 43.42 -12.68 -15.80
CA ILE A 2 42.60 -13.28 -14.74
C ILE A 2 41.18 -12.86 -15.11
N ALA A 3 40.40 -13.81 -15.59
CA ALA A 3 39.00 -13.64 -15.93
C ALA A 3 38.21 -13.56 -14.61
N PHE A 4 37.85 -12.35 -14.19
CA PHE A 4 36.79 -12.17 -13.20
C PHE A 4 35.46 -12.41 -13.91
N SER A 5 34.97 -13.63 -13.76
CA SER A 5 33.70 -14.09 -14.32
C SER A 5 32.54 -13.32 -13.70
N THR A 6 31.73 -12.71 -14.54
CA THR A 6 30.37 -12.20 -14.28
C THR A 6 29.43 -13.24 -13.64
N GLN A 7 29.83 -14.51 -13.57
CA GLN A 7 29.12 -15.58 -12.86
C GLN A 7 29.12 -15.46 -11.33
N ALA A 8 30.08 -14.77 -10.71
CA ALA A 8 30.12 -14.66 -9.24
C ALA A 8 29.04 -13.71 -8.66
N LEU A 9 28.54 -12.76 -9.47
CA LEU A 9 27.40 -11.91 -9.13
C LEU A 9 26.06 -12.56 -9.53
N ALA A 10 26.05 -13.39 -10.57
CA ALA A 10 24.86 -14.16 -10.97
C ALA A 10 24.59 -15.35 -10.03
N GLN A 11 25.61 -16.00 -9.46
CA GLN A 11 25.44 -17.13 -8.55
C GLN A 11 25.05 -16.75 -7.12
N ALA A 12 25.10 -15.47 -6.74
CA ALA A 12 24.57 -15.01 -5.46
C ALA A 12 23.03 -15.03 -5.42
N GLY A 13 22.36 -15.18 -6.57
CA GLY A 13 20.90 -15.23 -6.69
C GLY A 13 20.27 -16.63 -6.72
N GLU A 14 21.04 -17.71 -6.94
CA GLU A 14 20.46 -19.01 -7.31
C GLU A 14 20.56 -20.14 -6.25
N THR A 15 21.14 -19.92 -5.07
CA THR A 15 21.28 -21.00 -4.06
C THR A 15 21.00 -20.58 -2.62
N ALA A 16 19.90 -19.86 -2.36
CA ALA A 16 19.41 -19.67 -0.99
C ALA A 16 18.14 -20.50 -0.76
N PRO A 17 18.12 -21.43 0.22
CA PRO A 17 16.91 -22.15 0.61
C PRO A 17 15.87 -21.18 1.19
N ILE A 18 14.60 -21.50 0.95
CA ILE A 18 13.39 -20.64 1.08
C ILE A 18 13.09 -20.12 2.51
N ASP A 19 13.91 -20.43 3.53
CA ASP A 19 13.58 -20.20 4.94
C ASP A 19 14.56 -19.31 5.75
N SER A 20 15.30 -18.38 5.13
CA SER A 20 16.19 -17.48 5.90
C SER A 20 15.77 -16.01 5.88
N PRO A 21 15.77 -15.31 7.03
CA PRO A 21 15.51 -13.87 7.09
C PRO A 21 16.56 -13.14 6.25
N SER A 22 16.09 -12.18 5.46
CA SER A 22 16.84 -11.48 4.41
C SER A 22 18.10 -10.78 4.92
N ASN A 23 19.26 -11.43 4.82
CA ASN A 23 20.58 -10.84 5.01
C ASN A 23 21.12 -10.13 3.75
N ALA A 24 20.28 -9.90 2.73
CA ALA A 24 20.70 -9.31 1.46
C ALA A 24 21.21 -7.87 1.60
N GLY A 25 20.60 -7.06 2.48
CA GLY A 25 21.02 -5.67 2.76
C GLY A 25 22.46 -5.53 3.27
N PRO A 26 22.86 -6.20 4.37
CA PRO A 26 24.23 -6.11 4.88
C PRO A 26 25.26 -6.72 3.93
N VAL A 27 24.93 -7.77 3.16
CA VAL A 27 25.86 -8.38 2.20
C VAL A 27 26.13 -7.45 1.01
N ALA A 28 25.09 -6.79 0.47
CA ALA A 28 25.24 -5.80 -0.58
C ALA A 28 26.04 -4.57 -0.12
N ALA A 29 25.79 -4.08 1.10
CA ALA A 29 26.55 -2.98 1.69
C ALA A 29 28.03 -3.33 1.90
N VAL A 30 28.34 -4.55 2.37
CA VAL A 30 29.73 -5.02 2.54
C VAL A 30 30.44 -5.18 1.19
N ALA A 31 29.77 -5.72 0.17
CA ALA A 31 30.32 -5.83 -1.17
C ALA A 31 30.64 -4.44 -1.76
N LEU A 32 29.75 -3.47 -1.55
CA LEU A 32 29.92 -2.10 -2.00
C LEU A 32 31.09 -1.40 -1.28
N LEU A 33 31.20 -1.58 0.05
CA LEU A 33 32.33 -1.09 0.84
C LEU A 33 33.67 -1.74 0.42
N MET A 34 33.66 -3.02 0.06
CA MET A 34 34.84 -3.73 -0.44
C MET A 34 35.28 -3.18 -1.82
N VAL A 35 34.35 -2.97 -2.75
CA VAL A 35 34.64 -2.36 -4.05
C VAL A 35 35.17 -0.92 -3.88
N MET A 36 34.55 -0.14 -2.99
CA MET A 36 35.01 1.19 -2.60
C MET A 36 36.43 1.18 -2.02
N ALA A 37 36.72 0.28 -1.08
CA ALA A 37 38.05 0.14 -0.49
C ALA A 37 39.11 -0.28 -1.52
N LEU A 38 38.73 -1.11 -2.50
CA LEU A 38 39.60 -1.57 -3.58
C LEU A 38 39.86 -0.46 -4.61
N LEU A 39 38.85 0.35 -4.94
CA LEU A 39 38.99 1.57 -5.74
C LEU A 39 39.86 2.61 -5.02
N LEU A 40 39.63 2.84 -3.73
CA LEU A 40 40.47 3.72 -2.91
C LEU A 40 41.92 3.24 -2.90
N GLY A 41 42.13 1.94 -2.66
CA GLY A 41 43.44 1.31 -2.62
C GLY A 41 44.17 1.44 -3.95
N THR A 42 43.50 1.14 -5.06
CA THR A 42 44.09 1.23 -6.40
C THR A 42 44.44 2.66 -6.82
N ILE A 43 43.60 3.65 -6.48
CA ILE A 43 43.87 5.07 -6.78
C ILE A 43 45.02 5.59 -5.90
N LEU A 44 45.01 5.30 -4.59
CA LEU A 44 46.04 5.80 -3.67
C LEU A 44 47.42 5.14 -3.90
N THR A 45 47.45 3.88 -4.34
CA THR A 45 48.69 3.13 -4.62
C THR A 45 49.17 3.22 -6.07
N SER A 46 48.41 3.90 -6.95
CA SER A 46 48.73 4.03 -8.37
C SER A 46 50.09 4.70 -8.60
N ASN A 47 50.99 4.00 -9.28
CA ASN A 47 52.30 4.53 -9.68
C ASN A 47 52.19 5.77 -10.59
N ARG A 48 51.07 5.93 -11.33
CA ARG A 48 50.83 7.11 -12.18
C ARG A 48 50.53 8.38 -11.38
N LEU A 49 50.03 8.24 -10.15
CA LEU A 49 49.67 9.37 -9.29
C LEU A 49 50.75 9.69 -8.26
N LYS A 50 51.88 8.96 -8.21
CA LYS A 50 52.95 9.12 -7.21
C LYS A 50 53.52 10.54 -7.09
N GLY A 51 53.49 11.34 -8.16
CA GLY A 51 53.91 12.75 -8.17
C GLY A 51 52.80 13.77 -7.90
N SER A 52 51.53 13.37 -7.80
CA SER A 52 50.42 14.30 -7.57
C SER A 52 50.26 14.65 -6.09
N SER A 53 49.73 15.85 -5.81
CA SER A 53 49.35 16.26 -4.45
C SER A 53 48.31 15.31 -3.85
N LEU A 54 48.32 15.18 -2.52
CA LEU A 54 47.35 14.37 -1.77
C LEU A 54 45.91 14.84 -2.03
N PHE A 55 45.73 16.15 -2.23
CA PHE A 55 44.44 16.75 -2.56
C PHE A 55 43.92 16.33 -3.94
N ASN A 56 44.78 16.25 -4.97
CA ASN A 56 44.40 15.73 -6.29
C ASN A 56 43.96 14.25 -6.22
N ARG A 57 44.68 13.43 -5.43
CA ARG A 57 44.30 12.02 -5.24
C ARG A 57 42.95 11.89 -4.54
N LEU A 58 42.71 12.71 -3.51
CA LEU A 58 41.47 12.70 -2.75
C LEU A 58 40.28 13.18 -3.60
N PHE A 59 40.49 14.19 -4.46
CA PHE A 59 39.51 14.62 -5.45
C PHE A 59 39.13 13.49 -6.41
N ILE A 60 40.11 12.81 -7.02
CA ILE A 60 39.86 11.69 -7.94
C ILE A 60 39.09 10.57 -7.23
N VAL A 61 39.46 10.24 -5.98
CA VAL A 61 38.75 9.24 -5.18
C VAL A 61 37.29 9.64 -4.98
N VAL A 62 37.00 10.90 -4.62
CA VAL A 62 35.61 11.33 -4.40
C VAL A 62 34.83 11.37 -5.71
N ALA A 63 35.43 11.84 -6.81
CA ALA A 63 34.78 11.88 -8.13
C ALA A 63 34.45 10.48 -8.69
N VAL A 64 35.36 9.51 -8.52
CA VAL A 64 35.12 8.13 -8.93
C VAL A 64 34.09 7.46 -8.03
N THR A 65 34.15 7.73 -6.72
CA THR A 65 33.16 7.23 -5.76
C THR A 65 31.77 7.76 -6.04
N SER A 66 31.61 9.07 -6.26
CA SER A 66 30.31 9.66 -6.58
C SER A 66 29.76 9.13 -7.91
N GLY A 67 30.62 8.99 -8.93
CA GLY A 67 30.25 8.38 -10.20
C GLY A 67 29.79 6.93 -10.06
N PHE A 68 30.42 6.16 -9.17
CA PHE A 68 30.02 4.77 -8.90
C PHE A 68 28.65 4.69 -8.19
N PHE A 69 28.39 5.54 -7.21
CA PHE A 69 27.08 5.60 -6.57
C PHE A 69 25.99 6.02 -7.56
N SER A 70 26.26 7.03 -8.38
CA SER A 70 25.35 7.50 -9.44
C SER A 70 25.02 6.38 -10.43
N ALA A 71 26.03 5.58 -10.80
CA ALA A 71 25.87 4.44 -11.69
C ALA A 71 24.98 3.34 -11.09
N LEU A 72 25.21 3.00 -9.82
CA LEU A 72 24.44 1.97 -9.12
C LEU A 72 22.98 2.41 -8.95
N SER A 73 22.76 3.64 -8.48
CA SER A 73 21.41 4.18 -8.27
C SER A 73 20.64 4.32 -9.58
N SER A 74 21.32 4.75 -10.65
CA SER A 74 20.74 4.86 -11.99
C SER A 74 20.43 3.50 -12.60
N ALA A 75 21.27 2.48 -12.39
CA ALA A 75 21.00 1.12 -12.86
C ALA A 75 19.74 0.55 -12.20
N ILE A 76 19.62 0.69 -10.88
CA ILE A 76 18.42 0.25 -10.13
C ILE A 76 17.20 1.06 -10.56
N GLY A 77 17.34 2.37 -10.69
CA GLY A 77 16.23 3.23 -11.10
C GLY A 77 15.74 2.93 -12.51
N PHE A 78 16.67 2.69 -13.43
CA PHE A 78 16.38 2.33 -14.81
C PHE A 78 15.77 0.93 -14.93
N SER A 79 16.20 -0.05 -14.13
CA SER A 79 15.58 -1.39 -14.12
C SER A 79 14.11 -1.29 -13.72
N LEU A 80 13.77 -0.49 -12.71
CA LEU A 80 12.39 -0.28 -12.28
C LEU A 80 11.52 0.37 -13.37
N ILE A 81 12.06 1.34 -14.10
CA ILE A 81 11.34 2.04 -15.18
C ILE A 81 11.12 1.13 -16.40
N THR A 82 12.09 0.27 -16.70
CA THR A 82 12.10 -0.54 -17.92
C THR A 82 11.71 -1.99 -17.73
N SER A 83 11.53 -2.43 -16.49
CA SER A 83 11.13 -3.79 -16.15
C SER A 83 9.83 -4.14 -16.88
N GLN A 84 9.81 -5.34 -17.45
CA GLN A 84 8.63 -5.92 -18.06
C GLN A 84 8.39 -7.33 -17.53
N GLU A 85 7.16 -7.78 -17.69
CA GLU A 85 6.70 -9.07 -17.19
C GLU A 85 7.40 -10.29 -17.84
N SER A 86 7.80 -10.17 -19.12
CA SER A 86 8.54 -11.21 -19.84
C SER A 86 9.99 -11.31 -19.34
N TYR A 87 10.53 -12.54 -19.27
CA TYR A 87 11.98 -12.79 -19.10
C TYR A 87 12.75 -12.34 -20.36
N ASP A 88 12.79 -11.03 -20.60
CA ASP A 88 13.67 -10.43 -21.58
C ASP A 88 15.00 -10.10 -20.89
N LEU A 89 15.93 -11.05 -20.97
CA LEU A 89 17.25 -10.97 -20.36
C LEU A 89 18.02 -9.71 -20.82
N LEU A 90 17.80 -9.25 -22.06
CA LEU A 90 18.43 -8.03 -22.56
C LEU A 90 17.91 -6.80 -21.81
N ARG A 91 16.59 -6.73 -21.60
CA ARG A 91 15.92 -5.54 -21.09
C ARG A 91 15.92 -5.46 -19.55
N ASN A 92 15.80 -6.60 -18.87
CA ASN A 92 15.72 -6.65 -17.41
C ASN A 92 17.09 -6.74 -16.73
N ASP A 93 18.08 -7.43 -17.33
CA ASP A 93 19.39 -7.66 -16.68
C ASP A 93 20.52 -6.86 -17.33
N ILE A 94 20.58 -6.83 -18.67
CA ILE A 94 21.71 -6.23 -19.41
C ILE A 94 21.57 -4.71 -19.53
N LEU A 95 20.41 -4.20 -19.96
CA LEU A 95 20.19 -2.77 -20.22
C LEU A 95 20.38 -1.89 -18.98
N PRO A 96 19.87 -2.25 -17.79
CA PRO A 96 20.05 -1.45 -16.59
C PRO A 96 21.51 -1.41 -16.14
N SER A 97 22.20 -2.55 -16.19
CA SER A 97 23.63 -2.63 -15.90
C SER A 97 24.45 -1.80 -16.88
N ALA A 98 24.15 -1.88 -18.18
CA ALA A 98 24.80 -1.08 -19.22
C ALA A 98 24.53 0.42 -19.05
N PHE A 99 23.33 0.81 -18.65
CA PHE A 99 22.98 2.19 -18.34
C PHE A 99 23.75 2.72 -17.13
N GLY A 100 23.87 1.92 -16.06
CA GLY A 100 24.72 2.27 -14.92
C GLY A 100 26.18 2.48 -15.33
N VAL A 101 26.74 1.57 -16.12
CA VAL A 101 28.10 1.70 -16.66
C VAL A 101 28.25 2.97 -17.50
N PHE A 102 27.26 3.31 -18.33
CA PHE A 102 27.25 4.56 -19.09
C PHE A 102 27.27 5.79 -18.16
N VAL A 103 26.41 5.82 -17.12
CA VAL A 103 26.38 6.92 -16.13
C VAL A 103 27.70 7.03 -15.38
N PHE A 104 28.33 5.90 -15.01
CA PHE A 104 29.66 5.90 -14.40
C PHE A 104 30.70 6.60 -15.27
N PHE A 105 30.82 6.18 -16.54
CA PHE A 105 31.79 6.76 -17.46
C PHE A 105 31.49 8.23 -17.75
N LEU A 106 30.21 8.59 -17.86
CA LEU A 106 29.78 9.98 -18.03
C LEU A 106 30.20 10.82 -16.82
N ALA A 107 29.96 10.35 -15.60
CA ALA A 107 30.35 11.04 -14.37
C ALA A 107 31.88 11.21 -14.28
N VAL A 108 32.65 10.15 -14.51
CA VAL A 108 34.11 10.22 -14.49
C VAL A 108 34.65 11.15 -15.58
N ALA A 109 34.09 11.11 -16.79
CA ALA A 109 34.48 11.99 -17.88
C ALA A 109 34.20 13.48 -17.56
N ILE A 110 33.06 13.78 -16.94
CA ILE A 110 32.70 15.15 -16.57
C ILE A 110 33.56 15.64 -15.40
N TRP A 111 33.71 14.84 -14.35
CA TRP A 111 34.42 15.27 -13.15
C TRP A 111 35.95 15.25 -13.30
N VAL A 112 36.51 14.09 -13.67
CA VAL A 112 37.97 13.94 -13.81
C VAL A 112 38.44 14.55 -15.12
N GLY A 113 37.75 14.26 -16.23
CA GLY A 113 38.07 14.82 -17.53
C GLY A 113 37.81 16.33 -17.61
N GLY A 114 36.74 16.83 -16.97
CA GLY A 114 36.48 18.27 -16.87
C GLY A 114 37.54 19.01 -16.06
N ALA A 115 38.04 18.42 -14.96
CA ALA A 115 39.14 19.00 -14.19
C ALA A 115 40.44 19.09 -15.02
N GLU A 116 40.76 18.08 -15.84
CA GLU A 116 41.89 18.16 -16.78
C GLU A 116 41.64 19.17 -17.90
N PHE A 117 40.43 19.23 -18.44
CA PHE A 117 40.05 20.18 -19.50
C PHE A 117 40.19 21.64 -19.05
N VAL A 118 39.86 21.96 -17.80
CA VAL A 118 40.03 23.31 -17.23
C VAL A 118 41.51 23.66 -17.03
N ARG A 119 42.36 22.68 -16.78
CA ARG A 119 43.80 22.89 -16.57
C ARG A 119 44.57 23.13 -17.86
N HIS A 120 44.18 22.46 -18.94
CA HIS A 120 44.91 22.58 -20.20
C HIS A 120 44.45 23.80 -20.98
N ARG A 121 45.45 24.51 -21.52
CA ARG A 121 45.24 25.56 -22.51
C ARG A 121 44.99 24.86 -23.84
N ASP A 122 43.75 24.87 -24.29
CA ASP A 122 43.33 24.12 -25.48
C ASP A 122 42.89 25.05 -26.60
N TRP A 123 42.19 26.13 -26.25
CA TRP A 123 41.62 27.06 -27.22
C TRP A 123 42.65 28.08 -27.70
N PHE A 124 43.63 28.43 -26.86
CA PHE A 124 44.66 29.43 -27.17
C PHE A 124 46.09 28.86 -27.22
N ARG A 125 46.27 27.60 -27.67
CA ARG A 125 47.57 26.88 -27.71
C ARG A 125 48.68 27.58 -28.50
N GLY A 126 48.34 28.42 -29.48
CA GLY A 126 49.30 29.08 -30.39
C GLY A 126 49.80 30.46 -29.95
N LEU A 127 49.33 31.00 -28.83
CA LEU A 127 49.75 32.31 -28.32
C LEU A 127 50.91 32.11 -27.35
N GLY A 128 52.09 32.67 -27.67
CA GLY A 128 53.29 32.59 -26.83
C GLY A 128 53.11 33.19 -25.43
N SER A 129 54.13 33.09 -24.58
CA SER A 129 54.10 33.59 -23.19
C SER A 129 54.01 35.12 -23.11
N GLY A 130 53.02 35.66 -22.38
CA GLY A 130 52.87 37.10 -22.14
C GLY A 130 51.53 37.46 -21.46
N PHE A 131 51.42 38.69 -20.94
CA PHE A 131 50.26 39.15 -20.15
C PHE A 131 48.89 38.95 -20.84
N ILE A 132 48.80 39.23 -22.15
CA ILE A 132 47.56 39.05 -22.94
C ILE A 132 47.22 37.57 -23.08
N SER A 133 48.24 36.72 -23.23
CA SER A 133 48.10 35.28 -23.28
C SER A 133 47.56 34.72 -21.95
N ASP A 134 48.02 35.26 -20.82
CA ASP A 134 47.59 34.83 -19.49
C ASP A 134 46.15 35.29 -19.19
N MET A 135 45.77 36.50 -19.62
CA MET A 135 44.37 36.95 -19.54
C MET A 135 43.43 36.08 -20.38
N LEU A 136 43.81 35.73 -21.61
CA LEU A 136 42.99 34.87 -22.47
C LEU A 136 42.88 33.45 -21.89
N PHE A 137 43.95 32.94 -21.28
CA PHE A 137 43.91 31.67 -20.58
C PHE A 137 43.02 31.71 -19.33
N PHE A 138 43.03 32.82 -18.58
CA PHE A 138 42.10 33.02 -17.47
C PHE A 138 40.63 33.03 -17.95
N VAL A 139 40.33 33.75 -19.03
CA VAL A 139 38.97 33.79 -19.62
C VAL A 139 38.55 32.40 -20.12
N GLU A 140 39.44 31.66 -20.82
CA GLU A 140 39.21 30.27 -21.22
C GLU A 140 38.85 29.41 -20.01
N ARG A 141 39.65 29.50 -18.94
CA ARG A 141 39.44 28.74 -17.71
C ARG A 141 38.12 29.06 -17.03
N VAL A 142 37.75 30.34 -16.95
CA VAL A 142 36.47 30.81 -16.40
C VAL A 142 35.30 30.27 -17.23
N ILE A 143 35.35 30.33 -18.56
CA ILE A 143 34.29 29.81 -19.42
C ILE A 143 34.15 28.29 -19.25
N LYS A 144 35.25 27.54 -19.27
CA LYS A 144 35.23 26.08 -19.06
C LYS A 144 34.62 25.73 -17.70
N MET A 145 34.98 26.46 -16.65
CA MET A 145 34.59 26.17 -15.27
C MET A 145 33.16 26.61 -14.91
N PHE A 146 32.71 27.77 -15.41
CA PHE A 146 31.41 28.34 -15.04
C PHE A 146 30.31 28.12 -16.08
N VAL A 147 30.66 27.71 -17.30
CA VAL A 147 29.68 27.47 -18.37
C VAL A 147 29.69 26.01 -18.80
N VAL A 148 30.84 25.48 -19.25
CA VAL A 148 30.88 24.14 -19.87
C VAL A 148 30.64 23.02 -18.83
N ILE A 149 31.40 22.99 -17.74
CA ILE A 149 31.25 21.93 -16.73
C ILE A 149 29.87 21.97 -16.05
N PRO A 150 29.31 23.12 -15.66
CA PRO A 150 27.97 23.17 -15.10
C PRO A 150 26.90 22.65 -16.04
N ILE A 151 26.97 22.94 -17.35
CA ILE A 151 26.03 22.40 -18.34
C ILE A 151 26.15 20.87 -18.40
N LEU A 152 27.37 20.33 -18.46
CA LEU A 152 27.59 18.88 -18.45
C LEU A 152 27.12 18.23 -17.14
N GLY A 153 27.36 18.88 -16.00
CA GLY A 153 26.89 18.45 -14.69
C GLY A 153 25.36 18.42 -14.61
N VAL A 154 24.67 19.40 -15.20
CA VAL A 154 23.21 19.41 -15.32
C VAL A 154 22.72 18.23 -16.17
N VAL A 155 23.39 17.91 -17.28
CA VAL A 155 23.05 16.73 -18.09
C VAL A 155 23.23 15.44 -17.29
N LEU A 156 24.35 15.28 -16.59
CA LEU A 156 24.59 14.13 -15.71
C LEU A 156 23.49 14.02 -14.65
N PHE A 157 23.16 15.14 -14.01
CA PHE A 157 22.14 15.22 -12.99
C PHE A 157 20.77 14.82 -13.54
N PHE A 158 20.35 15.33 -14.69
CA PHE A 158 19.09 14.93 -15.30
C PHE A 158 19.04 13.46 -15.71
N VAL A 159 20.16 12.86 -16.12
CA VAL A 159 20.19 11.43 -16.48
C VAL A 159 20.21 10.55 -15.22
N SER A 160 21.09 10.87 -14.26
CA SER A 160 21.32 10.10 -13.04
C SER A 160 20.21 10.26 -12.01
N THR A 161 19.96 11.51 -11.60
CA THR A 161 19.00 11.83 -10.55
C THR A 161 17.56 11.52 -10.97
N TRP A 162 17.17 11.78 -12.23
CA TRP A 162 15.83 11.44 -12.70
C TRP A 162 15.53 9.94 -12.61
N THR A 163 16.44 9.09 -13.11
CA THR A 163 16.24 7.64 -13.09
C THR A 163 16.23 7.09 -11.66
N THR A 164 17.12 7.60 -10.81
CA THR A 164 17.19 7.24 -9.39
C THR A 164 15.90 7.62 -8.66
N VAL A 165 15.43 8.85 -8.83
CA VAL A 165 14.27 9.39 -8.14
C VAL A 165 12.97 8.75 -8.63
N VAL A 166 12.78 8.63 -9.95
CA VAL A 166 11.57 8.03 -10.51
C VAL A 166 11.52 6.53 -10.26
N GLY A 167 12.65 5.83 -10.33
CA GLY A 167 12.71 4.40 -10.06
C GLY A 167 12.59 4.08 -8.58
N ILE A 168 13.62 4.42 -7.79
CA ILE A 168 13.69 4.04 -6.36
C ILE A 168 12.60 4.75 -5.56
N GLY A 169 12.49 6.07 -5.72
CA GLY A 169 11.45 6.85 -5.03
C GLY A 169 10.04 6.50 -5.48
N GLY A 170 9.87 6.05 -6.73
CA GLY A 170 8.59 5.55 -7.22
C GLY A 170 8.15 4.26 -6.54
N ALA A 171 9.05 3.27 -6.46
CA ALA A 171 8.75 2.00 -5.80
C ALA A 171 8.45 2.18 -4.30
N ASP A 172 9.22 3.00 -3.59
CA ASP A 172 9.01 3.26 -2.17
C ASP A 172 7.72 4.05 -1.90
N ALA A 173 7.38 5.03 -2.75
CA ALA A 173 6.11 5.74 -2.66
C ALA A 173 4.91 4.80 -2.85
N VAL A 174 5.00 3.88 -3.81
CA VAL A 174 3.98 2.84 -4.03
C VAL A 174 3.88 1.90 -2.83
N ARG A 175 5.02 1.46 -2.29
CA ARG A 175 5.07 0.61 -1.09
C ARG A 175 4.39 1.27 0.12
N HIS A 176 4.64 2.56 0.31
CA HIS A 176 4.04 3.35 1.37
C HIS A 176 2.52 3.46 1.18
N THR A 177 2.07 3.74 -0.04
CA THR A 177 0.63 3.78 -0.38
C THR A 177 -0.04 2.42 -0.18
N TYR A 178 0.58 1.33 -0.62
CA TYR A 178 0.04 -0.02 -0.44
C TYR A 178 -0.03 -0.42 1.04
N THR A 179 0.96 -0.01 1.86
CA THR A 179 0.94 -0.23 3.31
C THR A 179 -0.24 0.48 3.97
N TYR A 180 -0.52 1.72 3.57
CA TYR A 180 -1.71 2.44 4.03
C TYR A 180 -3.00 1.69 3.66
N GLU A 181 -3.09 1.19 2.42
CA GLU A 181 -4.25 0.44 1.94
C GLU A 181 -4.42 -0.91 2.64
N ILE A 182 -3.34 -1.59 3.05
CA ILE A 182 -3.42 -2.78 3.92
C ILE A 182 -4.05 -2.41 5.26
N ASN A 183 -3.55 -1.36 5.93
CA ASN A 183 -4.07 -0.94 7.22
C ASN A 183 -5.56 -0.57 7.14
N ARG A 184 -5.95 0.06 6.03
CA ARG A 184 -7.35 0.34 5.73
C ARG A 184 -8.17 -0.95 5.56
N LEU A 185 -7.73 -1.92 4.77
CA LEU A 185 -8.42 -3.21 4.63
C LEU A 185 -8.53 -3.95 5.96
N GLN A 186 -7.51 -3.87 6.82
CA GLN A 186 -7.56 -4.44 8.17
C GLN A 186 -8.66 -3.80 9.01
N ALA A 187 -8.73 -2.47 9.01
CA ALA A 187 -9.78 -1.72 9.70
C ALA A 187 -11.18 -2.03 9.14
N GLU A 188 -11.33 -2.12 7.81
CA GLU A 188 -12.57 -2.56 7.16
C GLU A 188 -12.97 -3.98 7.57
N CYS A 189 -12.03 -4.92 7.52
CA CYS A 189 -12.26 -6.31 7.87
C CYS A 189 -12.74 -6.42 9.32
N SER A 190 -11.99 -5.85 10.27
CA SER A 190 -12.37 -5.85 11.69
C SER A 190 -13.73 -5.17 11.94
N GLY A 191 -14.05 -4.10 11.21
CA GLY A 191 -15.34 -3.43 11.28
C GLY A 191 -16.50 -4.31 10.80
N ILE A 192 -16.30 -5.04 9.70
CA ILE A 192 -17.32 -5.95 9.15
C ILE A 192 -17.47 -7.20 10.01
N THR A 193 -16.39 -7.83 10.45
CA THR A 193 -16.45 -9.03 11.30
C THR A 193 -17.07 -8.72 12.66
N SER A 194 -16.74 -7.58 13.28
CA SER A 194 -17.40 -7.13 14.52
C SER A 194 -18.89 -6.83 14.32
N TYR A 195 -19.27 -6.22 13.18
CA TYR A 195 -20.68 -6.07 12.82
C TYR A 195 -21.38 -7.44 12.70
N ARG A 196 -20.72 -8.42 12.07
CA ARG A 196 -21.24 -9.78 11.88
C ARG A 196 -21.40 -10.55 13.19
N GLN A 197 -20.58 -10.30 14.22
CA GLN A 197 -20.78 -10.89 15.55
C GLN A 197 -22.16 -10.60 16.16
N ARG A 198 -22.84 -9.52 15.71
CA ARG A 198 -24.22 -9.24 16.13
C ARG A 198 -25.22 -10.29 15.66
N ASP A 199 -24.93 -11.03 14.60
CA ASP A 199 -25.78 -12.12 14.12
C ASP A 199 -25.85 -13.26 15.16
N PHE A 200 -24.76 -13.54 15.89
CA PHE A 200 -24.76 -14.47 17.02
C PHE A 200 -25.56 -13.94 18.21
N LEU A 201 -25.43 -12.64 18.53
CA LEU A 201 -26.24 -12.02 19.58
C LEU A 201 -27.74 -12.08 19.25
N PHE A 202 -28.09 -11.90 17.99
CA PHE A 202 -29.46 -12.05 17.51
C PHE A 202 -29.96 -13.49 17.62
N LEU A 203 -29.14 -14.48 17.28
CA LEU A 203 -29.47 -15.89 17.47
C LEU A 203 -29.73 -16.23 18.95
N GLU A 204 -28.93 -15.66 19.86
CA GLU A 204 -29.12 -15.86 21.30
C GLU A 204 -30.43 -15.21 21.81
N ASP A 205 -30.77 -14.01 21.32
CA ASP A 205 -32.05 -13.34 21.63
C ASP A 205 -33.26 -14.16 21.16
N LEU A 206 -33.16 -14.82 20.00
CA LEU A 206 -34.18 -15.77 19.53
C LEU A 206 -34.30 -16.99 20.47
N ARG A 207 -33.18 -17.53 20.96
CA ARG A 207 -33.19 -18.66 21.91
C ARG A 207 -33.82 -18.28 23.26
N LEU A 208 -33.53 -17.08 23.75
CA LEU A 208 -34.18 -16.52 24.94
C LEU A 208 -35.69 -16.36 24.73
N SER A 209 -36.10 -15.87 23.55
CA SER A 209 -37.51 -15.76 23.18
C SER A 209 -38.22 -17.11 23.18
N VAL A 210 -37.60 -18.18 22.64
CA VAL A 210 -38.14 -19.55 22.73
C VAL A 210 -38.35 -19.99 24.17
N SER A 211 -37.37 -19.74 25.05
CA SER A 211 -37.45 -20.08 26.47
C SER A 211 -38.61 -19.37 27.18
N ASP A 212 -38.78 -18.07 26.89
CA ASP A 212 -39.85 -17.26 27.46
C ASP A 212 -41.24 -17.73 27.01
N VAL A 213 -41.44 -17.97 25.71
CA VAL A 213 -42.72 -18.49 25.21
C VAL A 213 -43.02 -19.88 25.78
N THR A 214 -42.01 -20.74 25.90
CA THR A 214 -42.15 -22.07 26.51
C THR A 214 -42.54 -21.97 27.99
N ARG A 215 -41.99 -20.98 28.72
CA ARG A 215 -42.36 -20.69 30.11
C ARG A 215 -43.80 -20.20 30.22
N VAL A 216 -44.24 -19.31 29.33
CA VAL A 216 -45.63 -18.84 29.26
C VAL A 216 -46.58 -20.01 28.98
N ALA A 217 -46.26 -20.88 28.01
CA ALA A 217 -47.03 -22.08 27.70
C ALA A 217 -47.15 -23.00 28.93
N ARG A 218 -46.06 -23.19 29.69
CA ARG A 218 -46.06 -24.00 30.91
C ARG A 218 -46.93 -23.39 32.01
N ASN A 219 -46.81 -22.09 32.24
CA ASN A 219 -47.62 -21.38 33.25
C ASN A 219 -49.11 -21.42 32.89
N GLU A 220 -49.43 -21.29 31.60
CA GLU A 220 -50.79 -21.43 31.10
C GLU A 220 -51.32 -22.85 31.35
N ARG A 221 -50.52 -23.88 31.04
CA ARG A 221 -50.89 -25.27 31.28
C ARG A 221 -51.14 -25.59 32.75
N LEU A 222 -50.32 -25.06 33.65
CA LEU A 222 -50.37 -25.40 35.07
C LEU A 222 -51.41 -24.58 35.85
N GLY A 223 -51.66 -23.33 35.44
CA GLY A 223 -52.48 -22.39 36.22
C GLY A 223 -53.62 -21.70 35.46
N GLY A 224 -53.69 -21.82 34.12
CA GLY A 224 -54.71 -21.14 33.32
C GLY A 224 -54.63 -19.62 33.41
N ALA A 225 -53.43 -19.05 33.41
CA ALA A 225 -53.19 -17.63 33.66
C ALA A 225 -53.94 -16.70 32.70
N GLN A 226 -54.17 -17.12 31.46
CA GLN A 226 -54.90 -16.38 30.44
C GLN A 226 -56.26 -17.00 30.09
N SER A 227 -56.39 -18.32 30.10
CA SER A 227 -57.65 -19.02 29.79
C SER A 227 -58.58 -19.23 30.99
N GLY A 228 -58.11 -18.97 32.21
CA GLY A 228 -58.87 -19.14 33.46
C GLY A 228 -59.03 -20.58 33.93
N ALA A 229 -58.47 -21.56 33.22
CA ALA A 229 -58.55 -22.99 33.56
C ALA A 229 -57.20 -23.69 33.34
N ALA A 230 -56.74 -24.46 34.32
CA ALA A 230 -55.52 -25.27 34.19
C ALA A 230 -55.78 -26.49 33.28
N GLY A 231 -54.77 -26.87 32.50
CA GLY A 231 -54.82 -28.04 31.60
C GLY A 231 -54.26 -27.75 30.20
N ALA A 232 -54.23 -28.79 29.37
CA ALA A 232 -53.96 -28.63 27.94
C ALA A 232 -55.21 -28.04 27.26
N GLY A 233 -55.08 -26.87 26.66
CA GLY A 233 -56.16 -26.17 25.97
C GLY A 233 -55.64 -25.35 24.80
N ALA A 234 -56.55 -24.80 24.00
CA ALA A 234 -56.21 -24.17 22.73
C ALA A 234 -55.22 -22.98 22.84
N VAL A 235 -55.22 -22.26 23.97
CA VAL A 235 -54.26 -21.17 24.25
C VAL A 235 -52.87 -21.73 24.58
N THR A 236 -52.80 -22.80 25.38
CA THR A 236 -51.55 -23.53 25.65
C THR A 236 -50.95 -24.10 24.37
N ASP A 237 -51.75 -24.77 23.55
CA ASP A 237 -51.32 -25.36 22.27
C ASP A 237 -50.81 -24.29 21.31
N TYR A 238 -51.46 -23.12 21.29
CA TYR A 238 -51.00 -21.98 20.51
C TYR A 238 -49.60 -21.50 20.94
N PHE A 239 -49.37 -21.31 22.24
CA PHE A 239 -48.04 -20.91 22.73
C PHE A 239 -46.97 -21.98 22.45
N VAL A 240 -47.30 -23.27 22.55
CA VAL A 240 -46.38 -24.36 22.18
C VAL A 240 -46.01 -24.28 20.71
N ASN A 241 -46.99 -24.13 19.81
CA ASN A 241 -46.72 -24.03 18.37
C ASN A 241 -45.93 -22.76 18.00
N ILE A 242 -46.16 -21.64 18.71
CA ILE A 242 -45.34 -20.43 18.53
C ILE A 242 -43.89 -20.66 19.00
N ALA A 243 -43.67 -21.36 20.12
CA ALA A 243 -42.33 -21.70 20.57
C ALA A 243 -41.60 -22.60 19.56
N GLU A 244 -42.31 -23.57 18.96
CA GLU A 244 -41.78 -24.39 17.87
C GLU A 244 -41.43 -23.55 16.63
N TRP A 245 -42.28 -22.60 16.25
CA TRP A 245 -42.01 -21.68 15.14
C TRP A 245 -40.76 -20.82 15.39
N TYR A 246 -40.61 -20.24 16.59
CA TYR A 246 -39.41 -19.49 16.96
C TYR A 246 -38.16 -20.38 16.98
N SER A 247 -38.28 -21.62 17.43
CA SER A 247 -37.20 -22.61 17.40
C SER A 247 -36.75 -22.92 15.98
N ALA A 248 -37.70 -23.12 15.05
CA ALA A 248 -37.43 -23.34 13.63
C ALA A 248 -36.79 -22.11 12.96
N LEU A 249 -37.21 -20.90 13.33
CA LEU A 249 -36.58 -19.65 12.88
C LEU A 249 -35.13 -19.56 13.38
N GLY A 250 -34.89 -19.84 14.66
CA GLY A 250 -33.54 -19.89 15.24
C GLY A 250 -32.64 -20.89 14.52
N ALA A 251 -33.12 -22.11 14.27
CA ALA A 251 -32.40 -23.13 13.52
C ALA A 251 -32.07 -22.69 12.08
N SER A 252 -32.97 -21.95 11.43
CA SER A 252 -32.74 -21.40 10.08
C SER A 252 -31.66 -20.31 10.07
N VAL A 253 -31.65 -19.43 11.08
CA VAL A 253 -30.61 -18.40 11.25
C VAL A 253 -29.26 -19.05 11.55
N GLU A 254 -29.23 -20.04 12.45
CA GLU A 254 -28.02 -20.80 12.77
C GLU A 254 -27.47 -21.53 11.54
N ALA A 255 -28.34 -22.11 10.71
CA ALA A 255 -27.95 -22.73 9.46
C ALA A 255 -27.36 -21.72 8.46
N ILE A 256 -27.88 -20.50 8.38
CA ILE A 256 -27.29 -19.44 7.54
C ILE A 256 -25.89 -19.06 8.03
N ILE A 257 -25.70 -18.93 9.34
CA ILE A 257 -24.40 -18.58 9.94
C ILE A 257 -23.37 -19.69 9.71
N LYS A 258 -23.76 -20.96 9.84
CA LYS A 258 -22.86 -22.12 9.67
C LYS A 258 -22.65 -22.54 8.21
N ALA A 259 -23.50 -22.09 7.29
CA ALA A 259 -23.37 -22.44 5.89
C ALA A 259 -22.12 -21.79 5.28
N PRO A 260 -21.46 -22.44 4.30
CA PRO A 260 -20.37 -21.82 3.55
C PRO A 260 -20.79 -20.45 3.01
N ASP A 261 -19.97 -19.43 3.26
CA ASP A 261 -20.29 -18.08 2.80
C ASP A 261 -20.17 -17.99 1.27
N PRO A 262 -21.08 -17.28 0.56
CA PRO A 262 -21.01 -17.11 -0.89
C PRO A 262 -19.73 -16.41 -1.39
N SER A 263 -19.01 -15.73 -0.52
CA SER A 263 -17.69 -15.19 -0.83
C SER A 263 -16.58 -16.26 -0.90
N GLY A 264 -16.82 -17.47 -0.39
CA GLY A 264 -15.81 -18.52 -0.23
C GLY A 264 -14.99 -18.42 1.05
N VAL A 265 -15.19 -17.36 1.84
CA VAL A 265 -14.44 -17.08 3.07
C VAL A 265 -15.41 -16.71 4.19
N ASP A 266 -15.20 -17.25 5.38
CA ASP A 266 -16.10 -17.05 6.52
C ASP A 266 -15.85 -15.71 7.24
N PRO A 267 -16.83 -14.78 7.30
CA PRO A 267 -16.70 -13.54 8.07
C PRO A 267 -16.69 -13.75 9.60
N TYR A 268 -17.03 -14.95 10.08
CA TYR A 268 -17.03 -15.30 11.50
C TYR A 268 -15.71 -15.91 11.99
N ASP A 269 -14.78 -16.22 11.08
CA ASP A 269 -13.43 -16.68 11.41
C ASP A 269 -12.62 -15.55 12.08
N PRO A 270 -12.15 -15.72 13.32
CA PRO A 270 -11.38 -14.68 14.02
C PRO A 270 -10.00 -14.41 13.42
N GLU A 271 -9.42 -15.36 12.67
CA GLU A 271 -8.05 -15.23 12.15
C GLU A 271 -8.01 -14.67 10.72
N ILE A 272 -9.14 -14.65 9.99
CA ILE A 272 -9.15 -14.31 8.57
C ILE A 272 -8.54 -12.93 8.26
N CYS A 273 -8.88 -11.92 9.07
CA CYS A 273 -8.35 -10.57 8.89
C CYS A 273 -6.84 -10.55 9.13
N ALA A 274 -6.36 -11.22 10.19
CA ALA A 274 -4.94 -11.24 10.55
C ALA A 274 -4.11 -12.02 9.53
N ASN A 275 -4.58 -13.19 9.11
CA ASN A 275 -3.89 -14.04 8.13
C ASN A 275 -3.77 -13.32 6.78
N THR A 276 -4.87 -12.74 6.28
CA THR A 276 -4.87 -12.02 5.01
C THR A 276 -3.95 -10.78 5.05
N VAL A 277 -3.98 -10.01 6.14
CA VAL A 277 -3.10 -8.84 6.32
C VAL A 277 -1.63 -9.25 6.39
N ASN A 278 -1.31 -10.35 7.09
CA ASN A 278 0.06 -10.88 7.17
C ASN A 278 0.56 -11.32 5.79
N ASP A 279 -0.27 -12.01 5.01
CA ASP A 279 0.08 -12.44 3.65
C ASP A 279 0.30 -11.25 2.72
N LEU A 280 -0.59 -10.25 2.74
CA LEU A 280 -0.43 -9.01 1.98
C LEU A 280 0.83 -8.24 2.39
N THR A 281 1.13 -8.18 3.69
CA THR A 281 2.34 -7.53 4.21
C THR A 281 3.60 -8.27 3.76
N ARG A 282 3.57 -9.60 3.72
CA ARG A 282 4.66 -10.44 3.22
C ARG A 282 4.88 -10.25 1.71
N LEU A 283 3.81 -10.03 0.93
CA LEU A 283 3.93 -9.73 -0.50
C LEU A 283 4.58 -8.37 -0.73
N ILE A 284 4.16 -7.34 0.01
CA ILE A 284 4.79 -6.01 -0.06
C ILE A 284 6.26 -6.06 0.36
N SER A 285 6.64 -6.89 1.34
CA SER A 285 8.03 -6.95 1.85
C SER A 285 9.03 -7.60 0.88
N ARG A 286 8.56 -8.26 -0.19
CA ARG A 286 9.41 -8.80 -1.25
C ARG A 286 10.18 -7.69 -2.00
N ASN A 287 11.23 -8.10 -2.72
CA ASN A 287 12.07 -7.18 -3.47
C ASN A 287 11.35 -6.69 -4.74
N ALA A 288 10.88 -5.44 -4.71
CA ALA A 288 10.25 -4.81 -5.87
C ALA A 288 11.25 -4.54 -7.01
N HIS A 289 12.56 -4.58 -6.74
CA HIS A 289 13.61 -4.20 -7.69
C HIS A 289 13.95 -5.30 -8.71
N ASP A 290 13.51 -6.54 -8.49
CA ASP A 290 13.76 -7.65 -9.42
C ASP A 290 12.80 -7.61 -10.62
N ASN A 291 11.52 -7.32 -10.36
CA ASN A 291 10.50 -7.09 -11.40
C ASN A 291 9.31 -6.34 -10.80
N TYR A 292 9.21 -5.04 -11.08
CA TYR A 292 8.19 -4.19 -10.47
C TYR A 292 6.76 -4.60 -10.90
N ASP A 293 6.54 -4.85 -12.20
CA ASP A 293 5.22 -5.21 -12.73
C ASP A 293 4.69 -6.51 -12.13
N ARG A 294 5.57 -7.51 -11.99
CA ARG A 294 5.25 -8.78 -11.34
C ARG A 294 4.95 -8.57 -9.86
N TRP A 295 5.82 -7.83 -9.15
CA TRP A 295 5.64 -7.51 -7.74
C TRP A 295 4.31 -6.79 -7.47
N ALA A 296 3.98 -5.78 -8.27
CA ALA A 296 2.73 -5.03 -8.15
C ALA A 296 1.52 -5.93 -8.39
N ARG A 297 1.52 -6.77 -9.43
CA ARG A 297 0.39 -7.67 -9.73
C ARG A 297 0.19 -8.75 -8.67
N GLU A 298 1.28 -9.35 -8.19
CA GLU A 298 1.25 -10.36 -7.12
C GLU A 298 0.63 -9.80 -5.83
N PHE A 299 0.74 -8.49 -5.61
CA PHE A 299 0.06 -7.80 -4.52
C PHE A 299 -1.38 -7.37 -4.87
N GLU A 300 -1.59 -6.75 -6.03
CA GLU A 300 -2.88 -6.20 -6.45
C GLU A 300 -3.97 -7.25 -6.59
N THR A 301 -3.62 -8.44 -7.08
CA THR A 301 -4.58 -9.54 -7.26
C THR A 301 -5.20 -9.98 -5.93
N PRO A 302 -4.43 -10.46 -4.93
CA PRO A 302 -4.99 -10.85 -3.64
C PRO A 302 -5.62 -9.67 -2.89
N TYR A 303 -5.11 -8.45 -3.04
CA TYR A 303 -5.76 -7.25 -2.49
C TYR A 303 -7.18 -7.07 -3.04
N ASN A 304 -7.32 -7.10 -4.37
CA ASN A 304 -8.60 -6.88 -5.05
C ASN A 304 -9.59 -8.01 -4.78
N ASP A 305 -9.09 -9.25 -4.72
CA ASP A 305 -9.91 -10.41 -4.36
C ASP A 305 -10.48 -10.25 -2.95
N PHE A 306 -9.64 -9.84 -1.98
CA PHE A 306 -10.10 -9.61 -0.63
C PHE A 306 -11.06 -8.42 -0.51
N ALA A 307 -10.81 -7.31 -1.22
CA ALA A 307 -11.74 -6.19 -1.29
C ALA A 307 -13.12 -6.63 -1.84
N SER A 308 -13.13 -7.51 -2.85
CA SER A 308 -14.36 -8.15 -3.36
C SER A 308 -15.07 -9.00 -2.29
N VAL A 309 -14.33 -9.78 -1.51
CA VAL A 309 -14.86 -10.56 -0.37
C VAL A 309 -15.50 -9.63 0.66
N LEU A 310 -14.80 -8.59 1.10
CA LEU A 310 -15.33 -7.60 2.06
C LEU A 310 -16.61 -6.94 1.54
N ASN A 311 -16.64 -6.59 0.25
CA ASN A 311 -17.85 -6.06 -0.38
C ASN A 311 -19.00 -7.07 -0.34
N ARG A 312 -18.76 -8.36 -0.64
CA ARG A 312 -19.80 -9.39 -0.53
C ARG A 312 -20.32 -9.53 0.91
N TRP A 313 -19.43 -9.58 1.90
CA TRP A 313 -19.82 -9.62 3.31
C TRP A 313 -20.63 -8.40 3.71
N ARG A 314 -20.22 -7.20 3.28
CA ARG A 314 -20.96 -5.98 3.53
C ARG A 314 -22.36 -6.04 2.92
N HIS A 315 -22.49 -6.59 1.71
CA HIS A 315 -23.76 -6.69 0.98
C HIS A 315 -24.64 -7.89 1.37
N ASP A 316 -24.15 -8.80 2.22
CA ASP A 316 -24.93 -9.98 2.60
C ASP A 316 -26.15 -9.59 3.45
N ARG A 317 -27.32 -10.00 2.96
CA ARG A 317 -28.67 -9.73 3.50
C ARG A 317 -29.48 -11.01 3.68
N ARG A 318 -28.84 -12.19 3.73
CA ARG A 318 -29.55 -13.49 3.85
C ARG A 318 -30.48 -13.54 5.08
N ILE A 319 -30.00 -13.16 6.26
CA ILE A 319 -30.81 -13.11 7.50
C ILE A 319 -31.97 -12.10 7.35
N GLU A 320 -31.69 -10.92 6.80
CA GLU A 320 -32.74 -9.90 6.57
C GLU A 320 -33.84 -10.41 5.63
N ARG A 321 -33.46 -11.07 4.53
CA ARG A 321 -34.41 -11.67 3.58
C ARG A 321 -35.23 -12.78 4.22
N LEU A 322 -34.62 -13.62 5.07
CA LEU A 322 -35.32 -14.65 5.82
C LEU A 322 -36.39 -14.01 6.73
N LEU A 323 -36.05 -12.96 7.47
CA LEU A 323 -37.00 -12.28 8.35
C LEU A 323 -38.14 -11.60 7.57
N ASP A 324 -37.83 -10.95 6.44
CA ASP A 324 -38.85 -10.37 5.56
C ASP A 324 -39.80 -11.44 5.00
N GLN A 325 -39.28 -12.61 4.60
CA GLN A 325 -40.09 -13.74 4.16
C GLN A 325 -41.01 -14.24 5.28
N GLN A 326 -40.47 -14.41 6.49
CA GLN A 326 -41.26 -14.84 7.65
C GLN A 326 -42.37 -13.85 7.99
N LEU A 327 -42.10 -12.54 7.94
CA LEU A 327 -43.13 -11.51 8.17
C LEU A 327 -44.23 -11.54 7.10
N ALA A 328 -43.85 -11.69 5.83
CA ALA A 328 -44.80 -11.75 4.72
C ALA A 328 -45.68 -13.00 4.77
N SER A 329 -45.14 -14.13 5.24
CA SER A 329 -45.90 -15.38 5.39
C SER A 329 -46.60 -15.52 6.73
N PHE A 330 -46.30 -14.66 7.72
CA PHE A 330 -46.75 -14.85 9.12
C PHE A 330 -48.26 -15.04 9.22
N ASP A 331 -49.06 -14.21 8.54
CA ASP A 331 -50.53 -14.31 8.62
C ASP A 331 -51.08 -15.68 8.12
N ARG A 332 -50.34 -16.38 7.26
CA ARG A 332 -50.70 -17.72 6.75
C ARG A 332 -50.05 -18.85 7.53
N ALA A 333 -48.84 -18.62 8.03
CA ALA A 333 -48.04 -19.60 8.77
C ALA A 333 -48.34 -19.61 10.28
N ASN A 334 -49.05 -18.59 10.77
CA ASN A 334 -49.42 -18.48 12.18
C ASN A 334 -50.28 -19.69 12.60
N PRO A 335 -49.85 -20.49 13.59
CA PRO A 335 -50.51 -21.72 14.01
C PRO A 335 -51.77 -21.45 14.86
N LYS A 336 -52.68 -20.58 14.39
CA LYS A 336 -53.94 -20.29 15.09
C LYS A 336 -54.85 -21.52 15.10
N PRO A 337 -55.43 -21.90 16.26
CA PRO A 337 -56.45 -22.94 16.32
C PRO A 337 -57.69 -22.58 15.48
N VAL A 338 -58.42 -23.57 14.99
CA VAL A 338 -59.65 -23.35 14.21
C VAL A 338 -60.69 -22.60 15.06
N ALA A 339 -61.15 -21.45 14.58
CA ALA A 339 -62.03 -20.53 15.32
C ALA A 339 -63.32 -21.18 15.86
N SER A 340 -63.84 -22.22 15.20
CA SER A 340 -65.03 -22.96 15.64
C SER A 340 -64.84 -23.77 16.93
N ARG A 341 -63.60 -23.87 17.45
CA ARG A 341 -63.25 -24.61 18.69
C ARG A 341 -62.80 -23.69 19.82
N LEU A 342 -62.89 -22.37 19.65
CA LEU A 342 -62.41 -21.37 20.61
C LEU A 342 -63.59 -20.65 21.27
N THR A 343 -63.46 -20.33 22.56
CA THR A 343 -64.35 -19.34 23.19
C THR A 343 -63.96 -17.92 22.75
N ALA A 344 -64.89 -16.96 22.83
CA ALA A 344 -64.61 -15.58 22.44
C ALA A 344 -63.40 -14.98 23.20
N GLY A 345 -63.25 -15.29 24.49
CA GLY A 345 -62.10 -14.84 25.28
C GLY A 345 -60.77 -15.46 24.85
N GLN A 346 -60.76 -16.75 24.49
CA GLN A 346 -59.56 -17.43 23.97
C GLN A 346 -59.15 -16.89 22.60
N GLN A 347 -60.12 -16.62 21.73
CA GLN A 347 -59.86 -16.03 20.43
C GLN A 347 -59.22 -14.64 20.55
N VAL A 348 -59.76 -13.78 21.42
CA VAL A 348 -59.19 -12.44 21.68
C VAL A 348 -57.76 -12.53 22.24
N ALA A 349 -57.49 -13.43 23.19
CA ALA A 349 -56.14 -13.61 23.74
C ALA A 349 -55.12 -14.07 22.67
N ILE A 350 -55.51 -15.01 21.82
CA ILE A 350 -54.68 -15.51 20.71
C ILE A 350 -54.43 -14.42 19.67
N ASP A 351 -55.46 -13.64 19.32
CA ASP A 351 -55.35 -12.56 18.34
C ASP A 351 -54.46 -11.41 18.84
N LEU A 352 -54.61 -10.99 20.10
CA LEU A 352 -53.74 -9.98 20.72
C LEU A 352 -52.27 -10.43 20.72
N TYR A 353 -52.00 -11.67 21.12
CA TYR A 353 -50.64 -12.19 21.11
C TYR A 353 -50.07 -12.35 19.69
N ALA A 354 -50.90 -12.74 18.71
CA ALA A 354 -50.51 -12.79 17.31
C ALA A 354 -50.09 -11.40 16.79
N ASP A 355 -50.85 -10.36 17.13
CA ASP A 355 -50.55 -8.99 16.75
C ASP A 355 -49.28 -8.46 17.44
N ASP A 356 -49.06 -8.81 18.70
CA ASP A 356 -47.83 -8.49 19.43
C ASP A 356 -46.59 -9.13 18.76
N ILE A 357 -46.67 -10.40 18.37
CA ILE A 357 -45.59 -11.08 17.62
C ILE A 357 -45.34 -10.38 16.29
N LYS A 358 -46.40 -10.07 15.54
CA LYS A 358 -46.28 -9.39 14.24
C LYS A 358 -45.64 -8.02 14.40
N SER A 359 -46.00 -7.27 15.44
CA SER A 359 -45.43 -5.98 15.78
C SER A 359 -43.96 -6.09 16.19
N ALA A 360 -43.62 -7.08 17.03
CA ALA A 360 -42.25 -7.38 17.45
C ALA A 360 -41.37 -7.75 16.25
N LEU A 361 -41.85 -8.61 15.35
CA LEU A 361 -41.14 -9.01 14.13
C LEU A 361 -40.90 -7.80 13.20
N LYS A 362 -41.90 -6.93 13.01
CA LYS A 362 -41.72 -5.66 12.27
C LYS A 362 -40.68 -4.75 12.91
N SER A 363 -40.72 -4.60 14.23
CA SER A 363 -39.76 -3.81 14.99
C SER A 363 -38.35 -4.37 14.86
N LEU A 364 -38.21 -5.69 14.91
CA LEU A 364 -36.94 -6.38 14.80
C LEU A 364 -36.35 -6.25 13.38
N ILE A 365 -37.15 -6.47 12.35
CA ILE A 365 -36.76 -6.23 10.95
C ILE A 365 -36.33 -4.78 10.76
N ARG A 366 -37.06 -3.83 11.32
CA ARG A 366 -36.69 -2.40 11.26
C ARG A 366 -35.35 -2.15 11.95
N LYS A 367 -35.11 -2.70 13.14
CA LYS A 367 -33.82 -2.59 13.85
C LYS A 367 -32.69 -3.20 13.02
N GLN A 368 -32.89 -4.35 12.41
CA GLN A 368 -31.91 -5.01 11.54
C GLN A 368 -31.61 -4.18 10.28
N LYS A 369 -32.65 -3.61 9.65
CA LYS A 369 -32.52 -2.71 8.48
C LYS A 369 -31.83 -1.38 8.79
N LEU A 370 -31.92 -0.91 10.04
CA LEU A 370 -31.25 0.29 10.51
C LEU A 370 -29.82 0.03 10.99
N ALA A 371 -29.51 -1.21 11.36
CA ALA A 371 -28.17 -1.64 11.73
C ALA A 371 -27.29 -1.77 10.48
N LYS A 372 -26.47 -0.75 10.22
CA LYS A 372 -25.54 -0.73 9.09
C LYS A 372 -24.15 -1.25 9.48
N PRO A 373 -23.42 -1.88 8.55
CA PRO A 373 -21.98 -2.04 8.71
C PRO A 373 -21.30 -0.66 8.83
N PRO A 374 -20.09 -0.57 9.41
CA PRO A 374 -19.36 0.69 9.52
C PRO A 374 -19.15 1.32 8.14
N VAL A 375 -19.22 2.65 8.03
CA VAL A 375 -19.05 3.36 6.75
C VAL A 375 -17.67 3.02 6.17
N PRO A 376 -17.55 2.78 4.85
CA PRO A 376 -16.25 2.56 4.23
C PRO A 376 -15.29 3.73 4.53
N ILE A 377 -14.12 3.40 5.04
CA ILE A 377 -12.98 4.28 5.22
C ILE A 377 -12.54 4.72 3.83
N LYS A 378 -12.28 6.01 3.66
CA LYS A 378 -11.82 6.58 2.39
C LYS A 378 -10.51 5.92 1.94
N SER A 379 -10.41 5.62 0.65
CA SER A 379 -9.17 5.11 0.05
C SER A 379 -8.08 6.18 0.03
N ALA A 380 -6.82 5.80 -0.13
CA ALA A 380 -5.74 6.74 -0.40
C ALA A 380 -6.02 7.57 -1.67
N ALA A 381 -6.80 7.07 -2.64
CA ALA A 381 -7.28 7.85 -3.79
C ALA A 381 -8.26 8.96 -3.38
N GLU A 382 -9.15 8.71 -2.43
CA GLU A 382 -10.18 9.66 -1.98
C GLU A 382 -9.70 10.62 -0.88
N VAL A 383 -8.69 10.21 -0.11
CA VAL A 383 -7.99 11.05 0.89
C VAL A 383 -6.95 11.95 0.20
N SER A 384 -6.77 11.83 -1.12
CA SER A 384 -5.77 12.63 -1.83
C SER A 384 -6.11 14.13 -1.74
N PRO A 385 -5.12 15.02 -1.49
CA PRO A 385 -5.34 16.44 -1.69
C PRO A 385 -5.81 16.66 -3.12
N ALA A 386 -6.77 17.57 -3.28
CA ALA A 386 -7.40 17.91 -4.54
C ALA A 386 -6.39 18.10 -5.69
N ARG A 387 -6.80 17.87 -6.94
CA ARG A 387 -5.89 17.95 -8.10
C ARG A 387 -5.86 19.37 -8.67
N GLY A 388 -4.68 19.97 -8.88
CA GLY A 388 -4.53 21.18 -9.71
C GLY A 388 -5.48 22.33 -9.34
N MET A 389 -6.42 22.67 -10.23
CA MET A 389 -7.45 23.71 -9.99
C MET A 389 -8.45 23.35 -8.88
N GLU A 390 -8.60 22.08 -8.52
CA GLU A 390 -9.43 21.67 -7.38
C GLU A 390 -8.80 22.08 -6.05
N ILE A 391 -7.47 22.17 -5.91
CA ILE A 391 -6.81 22.73 -4.71
C ILE A 391 -7.21 24.20 -4.53
N ILE A 392 -7.23 24.93 -5.65
CA ILE A 392 -7.64 26.33 -5.67
C ILE A 392 -9.12 26.42 -5.29
N ASN A 393 -9.98 25.58 -5.86
CA ASN A 393 -11.40 25.55 -5.51
C ASN A 393 -11.64 25.11 -4.05
N GLU A 394 -10.87 24.18 -3.51
CA GLU A 394 -11.00 23.66 -2.13
C GLU A 394 -10.58 24.72 -1.10
N ILE A 395 -9.56 25.52 -1.41
CA ILE A 395 -9.17 26.70 -0.62
C ILE A 395 -10.27 27.77 -0.64
N PHE A 396 -11.04 27.88 -1.73
CA PHE A 396 -12.11 28.87 -1.88
C PHE A 396 -13.52 28.35 -1.52
N SER A 397 -13.70 27.04 -1.35
CA SER A 397 -14.97 26.46 -0.89
C SER A 397 -14.97 26.37 0.63
N SER A 398 -15.92 27.05 1.27
CA SER A 398 -16.16 26.86 2.71
C SER A 398 -16.58 25.41 2.96
N PRO A 399 -16.02 24.73 3.98
CA PRO A 399 -16.42 23.37 4.30
C PRO A 399 -17.93 23.35 4.57
N GLU A 400 -18.65 22.47 3.87
CA GLU A 400 -20.07 22.28 4.13
C GLU A 400 -20.25 21.86 5.59
N PRO A 401 -21.21 22.45 6.33
CA PRO A 401 -21.46 22.08 7.71
C PRO A 401 -21.84 20.60 7.76
N GLU A 402 -21.15 19.84 8.60
CA GLU A 402 -21.48 18.44 8.90
C GLU A 402 -22.94 18.37 9.37
N THR A 403 -23.83 18.00 8.47
CA THR A 403 -25.22 17.71 8.82
C THR A 403 -25.23 16.36 9.52
N GLU A 404 -25.80 16.32 10.73
CA GLU A 404 -25.97 15.06 11.46
C GLU A 404 -26.60 14.02 10.53
N PRO A 405 -26.02 12.82 10.41
CA PRO A 405 -26.50 11.85 9.45
C PRO A 405 -27.90 11.38 9.87
N GLU A 406 -28.92 11.84 9.15
CA GLU A 406 -30.25 11.23 9.22
C GLU A 406 -30.10 9.71 9.07
N ARG A 407 -30.71 8.94 9.98
CA ARG A 407 -30.69 7.47 9.93
C ARG A 407 -31.48 6.97 8.72
N LYS A 408 -30.85 7.00 7.55
CA LYS A 408 -31.45 6.53 6.29
C LYS A 408 -31.57 5.01 6.31
N SER A 409 -32.76 4.48 6.02
CA SER A 409 -33.00 3.04 5.88
C SER A 409 -32.09 2.43 4.81
N ARG A 410 -31.66 1.18 5.00
CA ARG A 410 -30.75 0.46 4.08
C ARG A 410 -31.44 0.10 2.75
N THR A 411 -31.62 1.08 1.88
CA THR A 411 -32.13 0.89 0.52
C THR A 411 -31.04 0.33 -0.39
N GLN A 412 -31.42 -0.31 -1.50
CA GLN A 412 -30.47 -0.90 -2.45
C GLN A 412 -29.45 0.12 -2.98
N ALA A 413 -29.85 1.39 -3.12
CA ALA A 413 -28.97 2.48 -3.53
C ALA A 413 -27.91 2.84 -2.48
N ILE A 414 -28.25 2.78 -1.19
CA ILE A 414 -27.28 3.03 -0.10
C ILE A 414 -26.30 1.88 0.01
N VAL A 415 -26.77 0.64 -0.12
CA VAL A 415 -25.90 -0.53 -0.12
C VAL A 415 -24.91 -0.48 -1.29
N ALA A 416 -25.38 -0.09 -2.49
CA ALA A 416 -24.51 0.07 -3.66
C ALA A 416 -23.46 1.19 -3.52
N ALA A 417 -23.71 2.19 -2.67
CA ALA A 417 -22.76 3.25 -2.36
C ALA A 417 -21.74 2.85 -1.27
N GLU A 418 -22.04 1.82 -0.46
CA GLU A 418 -21.14 1.27 0.55
C GLU A 418 -20.16 0.27 -0.10
N PHE A 419 -19.25 0.78 -0.91
CA PHE A 419 -18.28 -0.02 -1.67
C PHE A 419 -16.84 0.26 -1.20
N VAL A 420 -16.07 -0.80 -0.98
CA VAL A 420 -14.62 -0.72 -0.79
C VAL A 420 -13.96 -0.71 -2.18
N PRO A 421 -13.29 0.38 -2.59
CA PRO A 421 -12.57 0.51 -3.85
C PRO A 421 -11.45 -0.52 -3.97
N SER A 422 -11.24 -1.01 -5.19
CA SER A 422 -10.08 -1.83 -5.56
C SER A 422 -8.81 -0.97 -5.70
N LEU A 423 -7.64 -1.61 -5.58
CA LEU A 423 -6.35 -0.94 -5.73
C LEU A 423 -6.14 -0.37 -7.14
N SER A 424 -6.79 -0.96 -8.15
CA SER A 424 -6.75 -0.49 -9.55
C SER A 424 -7.27 0.94 -9.76
N THR A 425 -7.85 1.55 -8.73
CA THR A 425 -8.26 2.97 -8.73
C THR A 425 -7.11 3.94 -8.40
N ILE A 426 -5.98 3.43 -7.91
CA ILE A 426 -4.77 4.20 -7.61
C ILE A 426 -3.71 3.87 -8.65
N SER A 427 -3.29 4.85 -9.44
CA SER A 427 -2.14 4.64 -10.34
C SER A 427 -0.81 4.75 -9.55
N PRO A 428 0.27 4.06 -9.97
CA PRO A 428 1.61 4.27 -9.42
C PRO A 428 2.05 5.74 -9.47
N ARG A 429 1.62 6.47 -10.51
CA ARG A 429 1.81 7.91 -10.63
C ARG A 429 1.11 8.70 -9.53
N ASP A 430 -0.10 8.32 -9.14
CA ASP A 430 -0.82 8.96 -8.04
C ASP A 430 -0.13 8.68 -6.69
N ALA A 431 0.43 7.48 -6.49
CA ALA A 431 1.23 7.16 -5.30
C ALA A 431 2.50 8.01 -5.20
N VAL A 432 3.18 8.22 -6.34
CA VAL A 432 4.36 9.09 -6.46
C VAL A 432 4.05 10.54 -6.10
N LEU A 433 3.00 11.13 -6.69
CA LEU A 433 2.66 12.53 -6.47
C LEU A 433 2.22 12.83 -5.03
N LYS A 434 1.66 11.84 -4.32
CA LYS A 434 1.22 11.97 -2.92
C LYS A 434 2.36 11.99 -1.93
N ASN A 435 3.43 11.25 -2.21
CA ASN A 435 4.58 11.16 -1.33
C ASN A 435 5.72 12.05 -1.82
N ALA A 436 5.40 13.29 -2.21
CA ALA A 436 6.37 14.27 -2.66
C ALA A 436 7.50 14.53 -1.63
N ASN A 437 7.23 14.30 -0.33
CA ASN A 437 8.24 14.38 0.72
C ASN A 437 9.27 13.24 0.62
N ILE A 438 8.84 12.01 0.32
CA ILE A 438 9.74 10.88 0.04
C ILE A 438 10.59 11.19 -1.20
N PHE A 439 9.99 11.83 -2.21
CA PHE A 439 10.73 12.35 -3.35
C PHE A 439 11.73 13.44 -2.97
N SER A 440 11.36 14.40 -2.12
CA SER A 440 12.24 15.48 -1.65
C SER A 440 13.49 14.94 -0.96
N ASP A 441 13.36 13.91 -0.13
CA ASP A 441 14.51 13.32 0.57
C ASP A 441 15.45 12.61 -0.40
N ILE A 442 14.91 11.89 -1.40
CA ILE A 442 15.71 11.21 -2.43
C ILE A 442 16.33 12.23 -3.39
N TRP A 443 15.63 13.33 -3.72
CA TRP A 443 16.18 14.46 -4.47
C TRP A 443 17.33 15.12 -3.71
N ALA A 444 17.16 15.40 -2.41
CA ALA A 444 18.21 15.99 -1.59
C ALA A 444 19.44 15.08 -1.52
N LEU A 445 19.23 13.78 -1.37
CA LEU A 445 20.30 12.78 -1.40
C LEU A 445 21.00 12.75 -2.76
N ALA A 446 20.25 12.66 -3.87
CA ALA A 446 20.81 12.61 -5.22
C ALA A 446 21.57 13.90 -5.59
N ILE A 447 21.03 15.08 -5.25
CA ILE A 447 21.71 16.37 -5.39
C ILE A 447 23.01 16.38 -4.59
N SER A 448 22.98 15.90 -3.34
CA SER A 448 24.18 15.89 -2.49
C SER A 448 25.30 15.04 -3.07
N TRP A 449 24.98 13.91 -3.71
CA TRP A 449 25.98 13.01 -4.31
C TRP A 449 26.51 13.52 -5.64
N ASP A 450 25.64 13.99 -6.54
CA ASP A 450 26.02 14.49 -7.86
C ASP A 450 26.84 15.80 -7.75
N TYR A 451 26.51 16.69 -6.79
CA TYR A 451 27.20 17.98 -6.63
C TYR A 451 28.39 17.96 -5.65
N ALA A 452 28.58 16.91 -4.83
CA ALA A 452 29.76 16.82 -3.96
C ALA A 452 31.07 16.88 -4.74
N ALA A 453 31.13 16.21 -5.90
CA ALA A 453 32.30 16.23 -6.78
C ALA A 453 32.53 17.62 -7.40
N TYR A 454 31.46 18.35 -7.74
CA TYR A 454 31.54 19.72 -8.26
C TYR A 454 32.15 20.68 -7.23
N ILE A 455 31.69 20.63 -5.97
CA ILE A 455 32.20 21.50 -4.89
C ILE A 455 33.68 21.22 -4.63
N LEU A 456 34.08 19.94 -4.60
CA LEU A 456 35.48 19.55 -4.43
C LEU A 456 36.34 19.94 -5.64
N MET A 457 35.81 19.83 -6.86
CA MET A 457 36.47 20.32 -8.08
C MET A 457 36.69 21.84 -8.01
N PHE A 458 35.71 22.59 -7.52
CA PHE A 458 35.83 24.03 -7.29
C PHE A 458 36.93 24.37 -6.29
N ALA A 459 36.94 23.69 -5.13
CA ALA A 459 37.99 23.85 -4.13
C ALA A 459 39.38 23.49 -4.71
N PHE A 460 39.44 22.44 -5.53
CA PHE A 460 40.65 22.01 -6.22
C PHE A 460 41.20 23.04 -7.20
N LEU A 461 40.34 23.68 -7.99
CA LEU A 461 40.77 24.62 -9.02
C LEU A 461 41.09 26.03 -8.48
N PHE A 462 40.51 26.44 -7.34
CA PHE A 462 40.69 27.77 -6.72
C PHE A 462 41.70 27.83 -5.57
N PHE A 463 42.13 26.71 -5.00
CA PHE A 463 43.18 26.66 -3.98
C PHE A 463 44.46 25.95 -4.48
N PRO A 464 45.30 26.63 -5.31
CA PRO A 464 46.57 26.09 -5.79
C PRO A 464 47.59 25.80 -4.67
N SER A 465 47.39 26.34 -3.46
CA SER A 465 48.27 26.12 -2.31
C SER A 465 48.36 24.65 -1.88
N ALA A 466 47.39 23.81 -2.27
CA ALA A 466 47.39 22.37 -2.03
C ALA A 466 48.28 21.57 -3.02
N GLU A 467 48.74 22.19 -4.12
CA GLU A 467 49.65 21.58 -5.10
C GLU A 467 51.13 21.78 -4.78
N ARG A 468 51.48 22.61 -3.79
CA ARG A 468 52.89 22.77 -3.35
C ARG A 468 53.35 21.54 -2.56
N ALA A 469 53.44 20.40 -3.23
CA ALA A 469 54.41 19.39 -2.87
C ALA A 469 55.80 20.01 -3.02
N ALA A 470 56.64 19.89 -1.99
CA ALA A 470 57.98 20.43 -1.99
C ALA A 470 58.76 19.93 -3.23
N GLY A 471 59.05 20.82 -4.19
CA GLY A 471 60.08 20.57 -5.20
C GLY A 471 59.80 20.93 -6.66
N TYR A 472 58.55 21.19 -7.08
CA TYR A 472 58.29 21.61 -8.47
C TYR A 472 57.89 23.08 -8.53
N LYS A 473 58.79 23.90 -9.09
CA LYS A 473 58.50 25.24 -9.61
C LYS A 473 58.18 25.09 -11.10
N ASP A 474 57.27 25.95 -11.56
CA ASP A 474 56.80 26.10 -12.95
C ASP A 474 57.89 26.00 -14.01
#